data_AF-A0A2J8UVX0-F1
#
_entry.id   AF-A0A2J8UVX0-F1
#
_cell.length_a   1.000
_cell.length_b   1.000
_cell.length_c   1.000
_cell.angle_alpha   90.00
_cell.angle_beta   90.00
_cell.angle_gamma   90.00
#
_symmetry.space_group_name_H-M   'P 1'
#
loop_
_entity.id
_entity.type
_entity.pdbx_description
1 polymer ?
#
loop_
_entity_poly.entity_id
_entity_poly.type
_entity_poly.pdbx_seq_one_letter_code
_entity_poly.pdbx_strand_id
1 'polypeptide(L)'
;FDRITTRSEKPLRSIKRIFHTVTTTDDPVIRKLAKTQGNVFATDAILATLMSCTRSVYSWDIVVQRVGSKLFFDKRDNSDFALRTLSVTLCCMVSDHATLLQTS
;
A
#
# COMPACT_ATOMS: atom_id res chain seq x y z
N PHE A 1 11.57 8.85 -21.56
CA PHE A 1 11.73 7.40 -21.32
C PHE A 1 11.09 6.56 -22.44
N ASP A 2 10.16 7.11 -23.24
CA ASP A 2 9.45 6.39 -24.31
C ASP A 2 10.26 5.72 -25.43
N ARG A 3 11.52 6.09 -25.66
CA ARG A 3 12.38 5.48 -26.71
C ARG A 3 13.50 4.60 -26.18
N ILE A 4 13.43 4.20 -24.92
CA ILE A 4 14.40 3.28 -24.31
C ILE A 4 14.09 1.87 -24.81
N THR A 5 15.08 1.22 -25.40
CA THR A 5 15.00 -0.17 -25.87
C THR A 5 15.95 -1.01 -25.03
N THR A 6 15.78 -2.34 -25.03
CA THR A 6 16.68 -3.26 -24.30
C THR A 6 18.14 -3.20 -24.76
N ARG A 7 18.41 -2.57 -25.92
CA ARG A 7 19.77 -2.33 -26.43
C ARG A 7 20.31 -0.94 -26.11
N SER A 8 19.45 -0.02 -25.66
CA SER A 8 19.81 1.34 -25.25
C SER A 8 19.23 1.59 -23.87
N GLU A 9 19.75 0.83 -22.90
CA GLU A 9 19.33 0.91 -21.52
C GLU A 9 19.86 2.17 -20.83
N LYS A 10 19.07 2.70 -19.91
CA LYS A 10 19.46 3.83 -19.08
C LYS A 10 19.51 3.35 -17.62
N PRO A 11 20.66 3.45 -16.94
CA PRO A 11 20.77 2.97 -15.56
C PRO A 11 19.85 3.78 -14.64
N LEU A 12 19.11 3.06 -13.78
CA LEU A 12 18.24 3.67 -12.79
C LEU A 12 19.13 4.36 -11.75
N ARG A 13 19.00 5.69 -11.64
CA ARG A 13 19.67 6.45 -10.58
C ARG A 13 18.80 6.39 -9.33
N SER A 14 19.42 6.07 -8.19
CA SER A 14 18.74 6.19 -6.91
C SER A 14 18.53 7.68 -6.61
N ILE A 15 17.28 8.12 -6.75
CA ILE A 15 16.89 9.49 -6.39
C ILE A 15 16.20 9.38 -5.04
N LYS A 16 16.87 9.88 -4.00
CA LYS A 16 16.28 9.97 -2.65
C LYS A 16 15.19 11.05 -2.68
N ARG A 17 13.94 10.61 -2.75
CA ARG A 17 12.77 11.48 -2.55
C ARG A 17 12.10 11.10 -1.23
N ILE A 18 11.54 12.10 -0.57
CA ILE A 18 10.73 11.88 0.62
C ILE A 18 9.35 11.44 0.11
N PHE A 19 8.98 10.20 0.40
CA PHE A 19 7.65 9.68 0.11
C PHE A 19 6.81 9.83 1.38
N HIS A 20 5.81 10.71 1.33
CA HIS A 20 4.88 10.87 2.43
C HIS A 20 3.75 9.85 2.28
N THR A 21 3.74 8.83 3.12
CA THR A 21 2.59 7.93 3.25
C THR A 21 1.72 8.40 4.40
N VAL A 22 1.02 9.52 4.20
CA VAL A 22 0.15 10.11 5.23
C VAL A 22 -1.12 9.27 5.36
N THR A 23 -1.56 9.06 6.60
CA THR A 23 -2.83 8.44 6.97
C THR A 23 -4.00 9.37 6.70
N THR A 24 -5.20 8.82 6.57
CA THR A 24 -6.41 9.62 6.31
C THR A 24 -6.72 10.54 7.50
N THR A 25 -6.36 10.14 8.71
CA THR A 25 -6.55 10.94 9.93
C THR A 25 -5.56 12.11 10.03
N ASP A 26 -4.32 11.94 9.59
CA ASP A 26 -3.28 12.97 9.68
C ASP A 26 -3.28 13.95 8.52
N ASP A 27 -4.09 13.70 7.47
CA ASP A 27 -4.23 14.61 6.35
C ASP A 27 -5.01 15.90 6.75
N PRO A 28 -4.41 17.09 6.64
CA PRO A 28 -5.03 18.35 7.04
C PRO A 28 -6.15 18.80 6.09
N VAL A 29 -6.13 18.37 4.83
CA VAL A 29 -7.18 18.64 3.84
C VAL A 29 -8.39 17.77 4.13
N ILE A 30 -8.19 16.48 4.36
CA ILE A 30 -9.28 15.56 4.73
C ILE A 30 -9.90 16.01 6.05
N ARG A 31 -9.11 16.48 7.02
CA ARG A 31 -9.64 17.03 8.29
C ARG A 31 -10.49 18.29 8.09
N LYS A 32 -10.17 19.14 7.12
CA LYS A 32 -10.99 20.30 6.77
C LYS A 32 -12.30 19.87 6.09
N LEU A 33 -12.21 18.96 5.12
CA LEU A 33 -13.38 18.41 4.42
C LEU A 33 -14.31 17.66 5.37
N ALA A 34 -13.74 16.92 6.32
CA ALA A 34 -14.48 16.23 7.36
C ALA A 34 -15.29 17.14 8.27
N LYS A 35 -15.06 18.46 8.29
CA LYS A 35 -15.92 19.40 9.01
C LYS A 35 -17.10 19.90 8.17
N THR A 36 -16.90 20.02 6.86
CA THR A 36 -17.89 20.63 5.96
C THR A 36 -18.79 19.61 5.29
N GLN A 37 -18.25 18.51 4.73
CA GLN A 37 -18.98 17.61 3.84
C GLN A 37 -18.42 16.18 3.85
N GLY A 38 -19.29 15.19 3.62
CA GLY A 38 -18.91 13.79 3.47
C GLY A 38 -19.09 12.94 4.73
N ASN A 39 -19.42 11.67 4.50
CA ASN A 39 -19.62 10.66 5.55
C ASN A 39 -18.55 9.56 5.52
N VAL A 40 -17.82 9.41 4.42
CA VAL A 40 -16.80 8.37 4.23
C VAL A 40 -15.54 9.01 3.68
N PHE A 41 -14.42 8.82 4.38
CA PHE A 41 -13.11 9.35 4.00
C PHE A 41 -12.10 8.22 3.92
N ALA A 42 -11.37 8.15 2.82
CA ALA A 42 -10.34 7.15 2.56
C ALA A 42 -9.33 7.70 1.53
N THR A 43 -8.12 7.15 1.54
CA THR A 43 -7.07 7.41 0.54
C THR A 43 -7.19 6.43 -0.64
N ASP A 44 -6.68 6.79 -1.83
CA ASP A 44 -6.70 5.97 -3.05
C ASP A 44 -6.07 4.58 -2.83
N ALA A 45 -4.98 4.50 -2.07
CA ALA A 45 -4.33 3.23 -1.75
C ALA A 45 -5.26 2.27 -0.98
N ILE A 46 -6.03 2.79 -0.03
CA ILE A 46 -6.98 2.01 0.78
C ILE A 46 -8.14 1.53 -0.11
N LEU A 47 -8.67 2.42 -0.94
CA LEU A 47 -9.75 2.09 -1.87
C LEU A 47 -9.31 1.07 -2.94
N ALA A 48 -8.09 1.20 -3.47
CA ALA A 48 -7.55 0.27 -4.44
C ALA A 48 -7.41 -1.15 -3.86
N THR A 49 -6.95 -1.26 -2.61
CA THR A 49 -6.87 -2.55 -1.89
C THR A 49 -8.26 -3.14 -1.65
N LEU A 50 -9.24 -2.31 -1.27
CA LEU A 50 -10.61 -2.76 -1.05
C LEU A 50 -11.29 -3.23 -2.35
N MET A 51 -11.10 -2.51 -3.45
CA MET A 51 -11.62 -2.90 -4.77
C MET A 51 -10.92 -4.15 -5.34
N SER A 52 -9.65 -4.36 -4.99
CA SER A 52 -8.84 -5.50 -5.47
C SER A 52 -8.78 -6.66 -4.47
N CYS A 53 -9.66 -6.70 -3.48
CA CYS A 53 -9.64 -7.71 -2.41
C CYS A 53 -9.75 -9.15 -2.94
N THR A 54 -10.43 -9.34 -4.07
CA THR A 54 -10.64 -10.67 -4.68
C THR A 54 -9.38 -11.27 -5.28
N ARG A 55 -8.34 -10.47 -5.49
CA ARG A 55 -7.04 -10.91 -6.04
C ARG A 55 -5.92 -10.92 -5.00
N SER A 56 -6.19 -10.52 -3.76
CA SER A 56 -5.15 -10.52 -2.71
C SER A 56 -4.96 -11.92 -2.16
N VAL A 57 -3.75 -12.46 -2.35
CA VAL A 57 -3.31 -13.73 -1.74
C VAL A 57 -2.78 -13.49 -0.32
N TYR A 58 -2.14 -12.34 -0.10
CA TYR A 58 -1.60 -11.95 1.19
C TYR A 58 -2.62 -11.21 2.05
N SER A 59 -2.56 -11.43 3.36
CA SER A 59 -3.38 -10.74 4.34
C SER A 59 -3.01 -9.26 4.42
N TRP A 60 -4.04 -8.41 4.46
CA TRP A 60 -3.92 -6.98 4.70
C TRP A 60 -4.96 -6.56 5.75
N ASP A 61 -4.64 -5.55 6.54
CA ASP A 61 -5.55 -4.98 7.54
C ASP A 61 -5.83 -3.49 7.24
N ILE A 62 -7.10 -3.10 7.37
CA ILE A 62 -7.55 -1.70 7.30
C ILE A 62 -8.25 -1.38 8.62
N VAL A 63 -7.90 -0.24 9.21
CA VAL A 63 -8.51 0.27 10.43
C VAL A 63 -9.66 1.19 10.05
N VAL A 64 -10.87 0.91 10.56
CA VAL A 64 -12.03 1.79 10.33
C VAL A 64 -12.40 2.48 11.63
N GLN A 65 -12.33 3.81 11.64
CA GLN A 65 -12.73 4.63 12.77
C GLN A 65 -14.05 5.31 12.46
N ARG A 66 -15.07 5.01 13.27
CA ARG A 66 -16.38 5.67 13.18
C ARG A 66 -16.46 6.76 14.24
N VAL A 67 -16.64 8.00 13.81
CA VAL A 67 -16.86 9.16 14.68
C VAL A 67 -18.22 9.77 14.33
N GLY A 68 -19.23 9.49 15.16
CA GLY A 68 -20.61 9.90 14.90
C GLY A 68 -21.18 9.29 13.61
N SER A 69 -21.54 10.15 12.66
CA SER A 69 -22.04 9.77 11.34
C SER A 69 -20.95 9.67 10.26
N LYS A 70 -19.67 9.77 10.64
CA LYS A 70 -18.52 9.78 9.72
C LYS A 70 -17.66 8.55 9.92
N LEU A 71 -17.19 7.99 8.81
CA LEU A 71 -16.31 6.84 8.72
C LEU A 71 -14.98 7.28 8.13
N PHE A 72 -13.90 7.00 8.85
CA PHE A 72 -12.52 7.21 8.42
C PHE A 72 -11.88 5.86 8.23
N PHE A 73 -11.40 5.60 7.02
CA PHE A 73 -10.60 4.42 6.73
C PHE A 73 -9.14 4.80 6.83
N ASP A 74 -8.38 4.06 7.63
CA ASP A 74 -6.97 4.31 7.84
C ASP A 74 -6.13 3.06 7.67
N LYS A 75 -4.86 3.26 7.31
CA LYS A 75 -3.85 2.19 7.31
C LYS A 75 -3.15 2.16 8.66
N ARG A 76 -2.61 1.00 9.06
CA ARG A 76 -1.78 0.92 10.26
C ARG A 76 -0.41 1.56 10.01
N ASP A 77 0.05 2.43 10.90
CA ASP A 77 1.30 3.20 10.73
C ASP A 77 2.56 2.34 10.56
N ASN A 78 2.54 1.11 11.09
CA ASN A 78 3.64 0.14 11.00
C ASN A 78 3.35 -1.04 10.06
N SER A 79 2.35 -0.95 9.18
CA SER A 79 2.08 -2.02 8.21
C SER A 79 2.89 -1.81 6.92
N ASP A 80 3.38 -2.92 6.36
CA ASP A 80 4.01 -3.00 5.04
C ASP A 80 3.04 -2.73 3.87
N PHE A 81 1.93 -2.04 4.13
CA PHE A 81 0.87 -1.74 3.16
C PHE A 81 1.38 -0.93 1.96
N ALA A 82 2.47 -0.19 2.12
CA ALA A 82 3.11 0.56 1.04
C ALA A 82 4.13 -0.26 0.23
N LEU A 83 4.53 -1.45 0.72
CA LEU A 83 5.36 -2.37 -0.05
C LEU A 83 4.45 -3.05 -1.07
N ARG A 84 4.60 -2.68 -2.34
CA ARG A 84 4.03 -3.45 -3.44
C ARG A 84 4.66 -4.84 -3.42
N THR A 85 3.91 -5.84 -2.96
CA THR A 85 4.34 -7.23 -3.00
C THR A 85 4.58 -7.63 -4.45
N LEU A 86 5.84 -7.74 -4.84
CA LEU A 86 6.23 -8.27 -6.13
C LEU A 86 6.02 -9.80 -6.06
N SER A 87 5.32 -10.37 -7.05
CA SER A 87 5.01 -11.81 -7.25
C SER A 87 3.74 -12.42 -6.60
N VAL A 88 2.63 -11.68 -6.42
CA VAL A 88 1.39 -12.25 -5.82
C VAL A 88 0.58 -13.20 -6.72
N THR A 89 0.82 -13.21 -8.05
CA THR A 89 0.04 -14.03 -9.02
C THR A 89 0.86 -15.16 -9.64
N LEU A 90 2.13 -15.33 -9.26
CA LEU A 90 2.88 -16.49 -9.71
C LEU A 90 2.37 -17.69 -8.91
N CYS A 91 1.93 -18.75 -9.59
CA CYS A 91 1.29 -19.96 -9.03
C CYS A 91 2.08 -20.67 -7.91
N CYS A 92 3.32 -20.24 -7.63
CA CYS A 92 4.13 -20.74 -6.55
C CYS A 92 4.26 -19.64 -5.50
N MET A 93 3.61 -19.83 -4.34
CA MET A 93 3.98 -19.08 -3.14
C MET A 93 5.48 -19.28 -2.96
N VAL A 94 6.27 -18.21 -3.08
CA VAL A 94 7.70 -18.25 -2.80
C VAL A 94 7.85 -18.63 -1.32
N SER A 95 8.02 -19.92 -1.06
CA SER A 95 8.41 -20.43 0.23
C SER A 95 9.91 -20.24 0.32
N ASP A 96 10.36 -19.02 0.61
CA ASP A 96 11.72 -18.81 1.12
C ASP A 96 11.76 -19.30 2.56
N HIS A 97 11.66 -20.63 2.71
CA HIS A 97 12.06 -21.27 3.95
C HIS A 97 13.58 -21.18 4.00
N ALA A 98 14.09 -20.30 4.86
CA ALA A 98 15.47 -20.34 5.30
C ALA A 98 15.71 -21.67 6.04
N THR A 99 15.92 -22.76 5.31
CA THR A 99 16.45 -24.02 5.85
C THR A 99 17.98 -23.91 5.88
N LEU A 100 18.49 -22.98 6.68
CA LEU A 100 19.82 -23.12 7.26
C LEU A 100 19.65 -23.91 8.56
N LEU A 101 20.50 -24.93 8.72
CA LEU A 101 20.68 -25.83 9.88
C LEU A 101 19.94 -27.19 9.81
N GLN A 102 20.58 -28.16 9.14
CA GLN A 102 21.10 -29.41 9.74
C GLN A 102 21.31 -30.49 8.65
N THR A 103 22.46 -30.45 7.99
CA THR A 103 23.07 -31.65 7.41
C THR A 103 24.24 -32.05 8.31
N SER A 104 24.12 -33.26 8.87
CA SER A 104 25.10 -34.18 9.48
C SER A 104 26.44 -33.66 10.01
#